data_AF-A0A292QRG8-F1
#
_entry.id   AF-A0A292QRG8-F1
#
_cell.length_a   1.000
_cell.length_b   1.000
_cell.length_c   1.000
_cell.angle_alpha   90.00
_cell.angle_beta   90.00
_cell.angle_gamma   90.00
#
_symmetry.space_group_name_H-M   'P 1'
#
loop_
_entity.id
_entity.type
_entity.pdbx_description
1 polymer ?
#
loop_
_entity_poly.entity_id
_entity_poly.type
_entity_poly.pdbx_seq_one_letter_code
_entity_poly.pdbx_strand_id
1 'polypeptide(L)' 'MRDFTKQELLILNLVAKGLMNREIAEELSMSNSTTKAHMEAIYRKLNVTNRVQAVVKAITLQIIKV' A
#
# COMPACT_ATOMS: atom_id res chain seq x y z
N MET A 1 15.60 9.02 4.88
CA MET A 1 14.37 8.98 4.05
C MET A 1 14.37 7.70 3.21
N ARG A 2 14.03 6.55 3.82
CA ARG A 2 13.83 5.27 3.09
C ARG A 2 12.75 4.43 3.80
N ASP A 3 11.67 5.07 4.26
CA ASP A 3 10.66 4.34 5.04
C ASP A 3 9.87 3.36 4.17
N PHE A 4 9.71 3.63 2.87
CA PHE A 4 8.99 2.76 1.94
C PHE A 4 9.87 2.28 0.79
N THR A 5 9.72 0.99 0.46
CA THR A 5 10.29 0.38 -0.74
C THR A 5 9.49 0.75 -1.98
N LYS A 6 10.08 0.56 -3.16
CA LYS A 6 9.39 0.81 -4.44
C LYS A 6 8.09 0.00 -4.56
N GLN A 7 8.10 -1.27 -4.13
CA GLN A 7 6.90 -2.11 -4.19
C GLN A 7 5.81 -1.64 -3.22
N GLU A 8 6.17 -1.25 -2.00
CA GLU A 8 5.19 -0.71 -1.06
C GLU A 8 4.55 0.57 -1.57
N LEU A 9 5.33 1.46 -2.20
CA LEU A 9 4.80 2.68 -2.82
C LEU A 9 3.86 2.35 -3.99
N LEU A 10 4.21 1.40 -4.85
CA LEU A 10 3.34 0.95 -5.95
C LEU A 10 2.01 0.40 -5.42
N ILE A 11 2.08 -0.51 -4.44
CA ILE A 11 0.89 -1.09 -3.81
C ILE A 11 0.04 0.02 -3.18
N LEU A 12 0.64 0.95 -2.44
CA LEU A 12 -0.07 2.03 -1.77
C LEU A 12 -0.80 2.95 -2.77
N ASN A 13 -0.21 3.22 -3.94
CA ASN A 13 -0.86 3.96 -5.02
C ASN A 13 -2.06 3.18 -5.62
N LEU A 14 -1.90 1.87 -5.85
CA LEU A 14 -2.99 1.03 -6.36
C LEU A 14 -4.14 0.91 -5.35
N VAL A 15 -3.84 0.80 -4.06
CA VAL A 15 -4.83 0.79 -2.98
C VAL A 15 -5.61 2.11 -2.94
N ALA A 16 -4.94 3.24 -3.18
CA ALA A 16 -5.58 4.56 -3.25
C ALA A 16 -6.50 4.72 -4.47
N LYS A 17 -6.22 4.01 -5.57
CA LYS A 17 -7.11 3.88 -6.74
C LYS A 17 -8.30 2.94 -6.50
N GLY A 18 -8.40 2.32 -5.33
CA GLY A 18 -9.51 1.44 -4.96
C GLY A 18 -9.27 -0.05 -5.19
N LEU A 19 -8.13 -0.45 -5.75
CA LEU A 19 -7.87 -1.85 -6.07
C LEU A 19 -7.79 -2.72 -4.80
N MET A 20 -8.31 -3.93 -4.88
CA MET A 20 -8.23 -4.96 -3.86
C MET A 20 -6.90 -5.72 -3.96
N ASN A 21 -6.49 -6.38 -2.86
CA ASN A 21 -5.22 -7.13 -2.83
C ASN A 21 -5.10 -8.16 -3.96
N ARG A 22 -6.22 -8.77 -4.38
CA ARG A 22 -6.24 -9.70 -5.51
C ARG A 22 -5.90 -9.01 -6.83
N GLU A 23 -6.56 -7.88 -7.10
CA GLU A 23 -6.32 -7.10 -8.32
C GLU A 23 -4.89 -6.54 -8.35
N ILE A 24 -4.38 -6.10 -7.20
CA ILE A 24 -2.99 -5.66 -7.05
C ILE A 24 -2.00 -6.82 -7.30
N ALA A 25 -2.32 -8.01 -6.79
CA ALA A 25 -1.49 -9.19 -7.00
C ALA A 25 -1.41 -9.55 -8.49
N GLU A 26 -2.54 -9.52 -9.18
CA GLU A 26 -2.63 -9.73 -10.63
C GLU A 26 -1.85 -8.64 -11.40
N GLU A 27 -2.08 -7.35 -11.10
CA GLU A 27 -1.44 -6.20 -11.73
C GLU A 27 0.09 -6.23 -11.58
N LEU A 28 0.59 -6.62 -10.40
CA LEU A 28 2.02 -6.64 -10.11
C LEU A 28 2.66 -8.03 -10.30
N SER A 29 1.93 -8.99 -10.88
CA SER A 29 2.40 -10.37 -11.11
C SER A 29 3.00 -11.00 -9.85
N MET A 30 2.33 -10.82 -8.70
CA MET A 30 2.71 -11.35 -7.40
C MET A 30 1.59 -12.19 -6.80
N SER A 31 1.89 -12.91 -5.72
CA SER A 31 0.87 -13.70 -5.02
C SER A 31 0.05 -12.85 -4.04
N ASN A 32 -1.21 -13.24 -3.80
CA ASN A 32 -2.08 -12.59 -2.80
C ASN A 32 -1.45 -12.54 -1.40
N SER A 33 -0.68 -13.56 -1.02
CA SER A 33 0.04 -13.60 0.27
C SER A 33 1.19 -12.60 0.28
N THR A 34 1.94 -12.45 -0.81
CA THR A 34 2.98 -11.42 -0.96
C THR A 34 2.39 -10.02 -0.86
N THR A 35 1.29 -9.74 -1.57
CA THR A 35 0.60 -8.44 -1.48
C THR A 35 0.11 -8.14 -0.07
N LYS A 36 -0.44 -9.14 0.63
CA LYS A 36 -0.83 -9.00 2.04
C LYS A 36 0.35 -8.66 2.94
N ALA A 37 1.48 -9.34 2.79
CA ALA A 37 2.68 -9.07 3.58
C ALA A 37 3.19 -7.63 3.39
N HIS A 38 3.18 -7.13 2.15
CA HIS A 38 3.50 -5.72 1.88
C HIS A 38 2.48 -4.76 2.50
N MET A 39 1.18 -5.06 2.43
CA MET A 39 0.16 -4.23 3.08
C MET A 39 0.32 -4.17 4.59
N GLU A 40 0.66 -5.27 5.24
CA GLU A 40 0.96 -5.27 6.68
C GLU A 40 2.21 -4.46 7.01
N ALA A 41 3.25 -4.52 6.17
CA ALA A 41 4.44 -3.69 6.34
C ALA A 41 4.11 -2.20 6.21
N ILE A 42 3.30 -1.83 5.20
CA ILE A 42 2.79 -0.47 5.02
C ILE A 42 2.02 -0.01 6.25
N TYR A 43 1.12 -0.84 6.78
CA TYR A 43 0.33 -0.51 7.96
C TYR A 43 1.21 -0.25 9.19
N ARG A 44 2.21 -1.10 9.43
CA ARG A 44 3.19 -0.90 10.51
C ARG A 44 3.96 0.42 10.34
N LYS A 45 4.43 0.71 9.13
CA LYS A 45 5.20 1.92 8.81
C LYS A 45 4.38 3.21 8.94
N LEU A 46 3.11 3.16 8.53
CA LEU A 46 2.18 4.28 8.67
C LEU A 46 1.55 4.36 10.07
N ASN A 47 1.75 3.35 10.92
CA ASN A 47 1.07 3.20 12.20
C ASN A 47 -0.46 3.34 12.06
N VAL A 48 -1.05 2.44 11.28
CA VAL A 48 -2.49 2.36 10.97
C VAL A 48 -2.96 0.91 10.99
N THR A 49 -4.26 0.66 11.05
CA THR A 49 -4.80 -0.71 11.15
C THR A 49 -5.68 -1.12 9.98
N ASN A 50 -6.03 -0.19 9.09
CA ASN A 50 -6.87 -0.49 7.93
C ASN A 50 -6.46 0.29 6.68
N ARG A 51 -6.96 -0.17 5.53
CA ARG A 51 -6.59 0.36 4.20
C ARG A 51 -6.98 1.82 4.02
N VAL A 52 -8.13 2.23 4.56
CA VAL A 52 -8.62 3.61 4.42
C VAL A 52 -7.69 4.55 5.18
N GLN A 53 -7.34 4.21 6.42
CA GLN A 53 -6.36 4.95 7.20
C GLN A 53 -5.00 4.98 6.50
N ALA A 54 -4.56 3.88 5.89
CA ALA A 54 -3.31 3.85 5.14
C ALA A 54 -3.32 4.84 3.97
N VAL A 55 -4.40 4.88 3.18
CA VAL A 55 -4.54 5.83 2.06
C VAL A 55 -4.58 7.26 2.55
N VAL A 56 -5.45 7.56 3.52
CA VAL A 56 -5.60 8.93 4.06
C VAL A 56 -4.27 9.42 4.63
N LYS A 57 -3.61 8.60 5.46
CA LYS A 57 -2.34 8.99 6.08
C LYS A 57 -1.21 9.13 5.07
N ALA A 58 -1.18 8.27 4.05
CA ALA A 58 -0.21 8.39 2.96
C ALA A 58 -0.36 9.69 2.16
N ILE A 59 -1.60 10.15 1.93
CA ILE A 59 -1.88 11.43 1.28
C ILE A 59 -1.49 12.60 2.20
N THR A 60 -1.87 12.56 3.47
CA THR A 60 -1.55 13.61 4.45
C THR A 60 -0.04 13.79 4.61
N LEU A 61 0.71 12.69 4.62
CA LEU A 61 2.18 12.70 4.69
C LEU A 61 2.86 12.94 3.34
N GLN A 62 2.09 13.19 2.28
CA GLN A 62 2.56 13.40 0.90
C GLN A 62 3.44 12.26 0.35
N ILE A 63 3.19 11.03 0.79
CA ILE A 63 3.86 9.81 0.31
C ILE A 63 3.32 9.41 -1.07
N ILE A 64 2.02 9.61 -1.30
CA ILE A 64 1.35 9.38 -2.57
C ILE A 64 0.50 10.60 -2.95
N LYS A 65 0.14 10.71 -4.24
CA LYS A 65 -0.79 11.72 -4.75
C LYS A 65 -1.98 11.00 -5.37
N VAL A 66 -3.19 11.49 -5.09
CA VAL A 66 -4.44 11.01 -5.70
C VAL A 66 -4.88 12.03 -6.74
#